data_AF-D2BDY9-F1
#
_entry.id   AF-D2BDY9-F1
#
_cell.length_a   1.000
_cell.length_b   1.000
_cell.length_c   1.000
_cell.angle_alpha   90.00
_cell.angle_beta   90.00
_cell.angle_gamma   90.00
#
_symmetry.space_group_name_H-M   'P 1'
#
loop_
_entity.id
_entity.type
_entity.pdbx_description
1 polymer ?
#
loop_
_entity_poly.entity_id
_entity_poly.type
_entity_poly.pdbx_seq_one_letter_code
_entity_poly.pdbx_strand_id
1 'polypeptide(L)'
;MDYDRFLSIVQHAAGVDRQTAETTVRVALETLVKRLTPDQARDLAEHLPREPAGLLPQDHVQENVYADEFLRRIAERERADLPAAERRAGAVFLALSRAVPTAVFTRVVSELPEDFRLLVERTVAEAGPTLTLEEFLNRVAGRAGLADKQGAWRASEAVLETLGEQISVGEIRDLMEALPTELSSALVRGNEGSDNAPGTTPLEDFLALVALEEGVSVDEALRHARAVLATVRDAVTKKEFHDLTSQLARSYIEELVPA
;
A
#
# COMPACT_ATOMS: atom_id res chain seq x y z
N MET A 1 6.91 -7.00 -6.64
CA MET A 1 7.31 -5.98 -5.65
C MET A 1 8.79 -6.19 -5.34
N ASP A 2 9.58 -5.14 -5.12
CA ASP A 2 10.96 -5.27 -4.64
C ASP A 2 11.03 -5.37 -3.10
N TYR A 3 12.22 -5.66 -2.57
CA TYR A 3 12.41 -5.85 -1.13
C TYR A 3 12.27 -4.53 -0.34
N ASP A 4 12.69 -3.40 -0.91
CA ASP A 4 12.60 -2.11 -0.21
C ASP A 4 11.16 -1.68 0.00
N ARG A 5 10.29 -1.87 -1.00
CA ARG A 5 8.86 -1.61 -0.86
C ARG A 5 8.18 -2.60 0.09
N PHE A 6 8.54 -3.89 0.03
CA PHE A 6 8.05 -4.87 0.99
C PHE A 6 8.38 -4.46 2.42
N LEU A 7 9.62 -4.02 2.64
CA LEU A 7 10.10 -3.60 3.95
C LEU A 7 9.47 -2.27 4.41
N SER A 8 9.25 -1.33 3.49
CA SER A 8 8.54 -0.08 3.79
C SER A 8 7.16 -0.34 4.37
N ILE A 9 6.39 -1.26 3.76
CA ILE A 9 5.06 -1.66 4.26
C ILE A 9 5.14 -2.16 5.70
N VAL A 10 6.15 -2.98 6.01
CA VAL A 10 6.34 -3.48 7.37
C VAL A 10 6.74 -2.36 8.33
N GLN A 11 7.63 -1.46 7.93
CA GLN A 11 8.05 -0.31 8.73
C GLN A 11 6.88 0.61 9.08
N HIS A 12 6.07 0.98 8.09
CA HIS A 12 4.94 1.88 8.26
C HIS A 12 3.87 1.22 9.13
N ALA A 13 3.43 0.01 8.79
CA ALA A 13 2.35 -0.67 9.51
C ALA A 13 2.73 -1.06 10.95
N ALA A 14 4.00 -1.42 11.21
CA ALA A 14 4.46 -1.73 12.56
C ALA A 14 4.91 -0.50 13.36
N GLY A 15 5.13 0.65 12.69
CA GLY A 15 5.68 1.86 13.31
C GLY A 15 7.11 1.68 13.82
N VAL A 16 7.97 1.03 13.02
CA VAL A 16 9.34 0.66 13.42
C VAL A 16 10.39 1.14 12.42
N ASP A 17 11.64 1.26 12.88
CA ASP A 17 12.78 1.51 12.00
C ASP A 17 13.08 0.33 11.06
N ARG A 18 13.93 0.58 10.06
CA ARG A 18 14.29 -0.41 9.04
C ARG A 18 14.88 -1.68 9.63
N GLN A 19 15.83 -1.55 10.56
CA GLN A 19 16.53 -2.70 11.15
C GLN A 19 15.57 -3.60 11.92
N THR A 20 14.63 -2.99 12.64
CA THR A 20 13.57 -3.68 13.37
C THR A 20 12.63 -4.38 12.38
N ALA A 21 12.20 -3.71 11.31
CA ALA A 21 11.38 -4.33 10.28
C ALA A 21 12.05 -5.54 9.62
N GLU A 22 13.35 -5.47 9.29
CA GLU A 22 14.08 -6.61 8.70
C GLU A 22 14.12 -7.80 9.66
N THR A 23 14.29 -7.51 10.95
CA THR A 23 14.27 -8.54 11.99
C THR A 23 12.89 -9.15 12.13
N THR A 24 11.85 -8.32 12.11
CA THR A 24 10.45 -8.76 12.15
C THR A 24 10.08 -9.64 10.98
N VAL A 25 10.43 -9.26 9.75
CA VAL A 25 10.20 -10.09 8.56
C VAL A 25 10.86 -11.45 8.73
N ARG A 26 12.13 -11.47 9.16
CA ARG A 26 12.87 -12.72 9.38
C ARG A 26 12.19 -13.62 10.39
N VAL A 27 11.96 -13.11 11.60
CA VAL A 27 11.40 -13.88 12.71
C VAL A 27 9.99 -14.36 12.41
N ALA A 28 9.16 -13.51 11.81
CA ALA A 28 7.80 -13.86 11.45
C ALA A 28 7.76 -14.94 10.37
N LEU A 29 8.52 -14.80 9.27
CA LEU A 29 8.50 -15.79 8.18
C LEU A 29 9.13 -17.14 8.59
N GLU A 30 10.22 -17.14 9.35
CA GLU A 30 10.82 -18.36 9.91
C GLU A 30 9.89 -19.09 10.89
N THR A 31 8.98 -18.36 11.53
CA THR A 31 7.97 -18.97 12.42
C THR A 31 6.74 -19.40 11.64
N LEU A 32 6.33 -18.62 10.64
CA LEU A 32 5.18 -18.89 9.78
C LEU A 32 5.43 -20.12 8.91
N VAL A 33 6.63 -20.27 8.34
CA VAL A 33 6.96 -21.42 7.47
C VAL A 33 6.70 -22.74 8.18
N LYS A 34 6.99 -22.82 9.49
CA LYS A 34 6.72 -24.02 10.29
C LYS A 34 5.24 -24.36 10.36
N ARG A 35 4.33 -23.40 10.18
CA ARG A 35 2.88 -23.66 10.16
C ARG A 35 2.37 -24.04 8.78
N LEU A 36 2.99 -23.50 7.72
CA LEU A 36 2.60 -23.72 6.35
C LEU A 36 2.85 -25.17 5.91
N THR A 37 2.17 -25.60 4.86
CA THR A 37 2.57 -26.78 4.10
C THR A 37 3.73 -26.41 3.16
N PRO A 38 4.52 -27.40 2.67
CA PRO A 38 5.54 -27.13 1.66
C PRO A 38 4.98 -26.43 0.41
N ASP A 39 3.79 -26.81 -0.04
CA ASP A 39 3.15 -26.21 -1.22
C ASP A 39 2.74 -24.75 -0.95
N GLN A 40 2.14 -24.43 0.20
CA GLN A 40 1.83 -23.05 0.58
C GLN A 40 3.09 -22.18 0.69
N ALA A 41 4.16 -22.71 1.29
CA ALA A 41 5.44 -22.01 1.38
C ALA A 41 6.02 -21.73 -0.01
N ARG A 42 5.81 -22.63 -0.98
CA ARG A 42 6.26 -22.48 -2.36
C ARG A 42 5.51 -21.37 -3.05
N ASP A 43 4.19 -21.44 -2.97
CA ASP A 43 3.28 -20.50 -3.62
C ASP A 43 3.52 -19.06 -3.12
N LEU A 44 3.83 -18.88 -1.84
CA LEU A 44 4.26 -17.57 -1.34
C LEU A 44 5.64 -17.18 -1.88
N ALA A 45 6.64 -18.05 -1.77
CA ALA A 45 8.02 -17.76 -2.17
C ALA A 45 8.16 -17.39 -3.65
N GLU A 46 7.34 -17.97 -4.54
CA GLU A 46 7.34 -17.67 -5.98
C GLU A 46 7.02 -16.22 -6.33
N HIS A 47 6.29 -15.52 -5.46
CA HIS A 47 5.85 -14.14 -5.69
C HIS A 47 6.58 -13.11 -4.82
N LEU A 48 7.35 -13.56 -3.84
CA LEU A 48 8.06 -12.69 -2.91
C LEU A 48 9.40 -12.20 -3.47
N PRO A 49 9.90 -11.04 -2.99
CA PRO A 49 11.28 -10.64 -3.20
C PRO A 49 12.26 -11.73 -2.71
N ARG A 50 13.49 -11.75 -3.25
CA ARG A 50 14.46 -12.82 -3.05
C ARG A 50 14.78 -13.08 -1.58
N GLU A 51 14.92 -12.03 -0.78
CA GLU A 51 15.26 -12.07 0.63
C GLU A 51 14.15 -12.75 1.47
N PRO A 52 12.87 -12.28 1.46
CA PRO A 52 11.78 -12.96 2.16
C PRO A 52 11.44 -14.33 1.58
N ALA A 53 11.58 -14.55 0.27
CA ALA A 53 11.38 -15.88 -0.33
C ALA A 53 12.36 -16.92 0.23
N GLY A 54 13.62 -16.53 0.50
CA GLY A 54 14.64 -17.39 1.08
C GLY A 54 14.35 -17.84 2.53
N LEU A 55 13.38 -17.21 3.20
CA LEU A 55 12.95 -17.55 4.56
C LEU A 55 11.80 -18.57 4.60
N LEU A 56 11.34 -19.03 3.42
CA LEU A 56 10.25 -20.01 3.28
C LEU A 56 10.76 -21.32 2.64
N PRO A 57 11.70 -22.04 3.28
CA PRO A 57 12.22 -23.29 2.74
C PRO A 57 11.13 -24.36 2.59
N GLN A 58 11.27 -25.20 1.57
CA GLN A 58 10.33 -26.28 1.25
C GLN A 58 10.50 -27.52 2.14
N ASP A 59 11.70 -27.73 2.65
CA ASP A 59 12.14 -28.90 3.41
C ASP A 59 11.95 -28.74 4.94
N HIS A 60 11.01 -27.89 5.35
CA HIS A 60 10.68 -27.67 6.75
C HIS A 60 9.75 -28.77 7.32
N VAL A 61 9.75 -28.90 8.65
CA VAL A 61 8.78 -29.74 9.36
C VAL A 61 7.58 -28.89 9.72
N GLN A 62 6.38 -29.31 9.28
CA GLN A 62 5.15 -28.65 9.66
C GLN A 62 4.83 -28.93 11.15
N GLU A 63 4.62 -27.86 11.91
CA GLU A 63 4.26 -27.81 13.32
C GLU A 63 2.81 -27.26 13.45
N ASN A 64 2.08 -27.71 14.48
CA ASN A 64 0.80 -27.13 14.86
C ASN A 64 1.01 -25.88 15.73
N VAL A 65 1.52 -24.81 15.12
CA VAL A 65 1.71 -23.51 15.77
C VAL A 65 0.38 -22.75 15.77
N TYR A 66 -0.10 -22.33 16.94
CA TYR A 66 -1.25 -21.42 17.09
C TYR A 66 -0.80 -19.96 17.05
N ALA A 67 -1.73 -19.03 16.84
CA ALA A 67 -1.41 -17.62 16.71
C ALA A 67 -0.79 -17.06 18.00
N ASP A 68 -1.23 -17.48 19.19
CA ASP A 68 -0.66 -17.04 20.46
C ASP A 68 0.81 -17.47 20.63
N GLU A 69 1.13 -18.71 20.23
CA GLU A 69 2.50 -19.22 20.24
C GLU A 69 3.36 -18.53 19.18
N PHE A 70 2.81 -18.28 17.99
CA PHE A 70 3.46 -17.51 16.94
C PHE A 70 3.85 -16.11 17.45
N LEU A 71 2.91 -15.39 18.07
CA LEU A 71 3.17 -14.07 18.67
C LEU A 71 4.17 -14.14 19.82
N ARG A 72 4.10 -15.18 20.67
CA ARG A 72 5.06 -15.38 21.77
C ARG A 72 6.48 -15.59 21.25
N ARG A 73 6.66 -16.41 20.20
CA ARG A 73 7.96 -16.65 19.55
C ARG A 73 8.53 -15.37 18.93
N ILE A 74 7.68 -14.51 18.36
CA ILE A 74 8.08 -13.18 17.86
C ILE A 74 8.53 -12.28 19.03
N ALA A 75 7.68 -12.14 20.06
CA ALA A 75 7.94 -11.32 21.24
C ALA A 75 9.26 -11.70 21.94
N GLU A 76 9.51 -13.00 22.12
CA GLU A 76 10.74 -13.50 22.76
C GLU A 76 12.00 -13.20 21.95
N ARG A 77 11.97 -13.46 20.63
CA ARG A 77 13.13 -13.24 19.75
C ARG A 77 13.46 -11.77 19.57
N GLU A 78 12.45 -10.91 19.53
CA GLU A 78 12.61 -9.46 19.35
C GLU A 78 12.70 -8.70 20.68
N ARG A 79 12.57 -9.39 21.83
CA ARG A 79 12.50 -8.80 23.17
C ARG A 79 11.44 -7.69 23.26
N ALA A 80 10.27 -7.96 22.68
CA ALA A 80 9.12 -7.08 22.64
C ALA A 80 7.97 -7.59 23.53
N ASP A 81 6.98 -6.76 23.80
CA ASP A 81 5.75 -7.19 24.44
C ASP A 81 4.79 -7.84 23.41
N LEU A 82 3.77 -8.56 23.89
CA LEU A 82 2.79 -9.23 23.02
C LEU A 82 2.03 -8.25 22.11
N PRO A 83 1.56 -7.08 22.59
CA PRO A 83 0.92 -6.09 21.72
C PRO A 83 1.82 -5.60 20.57
N ALA A 84 3.12 -5.40 20.82
CA ALA A 84 4.07 -5.05 19.78
C ALA A 84 4.29 -6.21 18.79
N ALA A 85 4.40 -7.44 19.29
CA ALA A 85 4.52 -8.63 18.44
C ALA A 85 3.28 -8.82 17.56
N GLU A 86 2.09 -8.56 18.08
CA GLU A 86 0.82 -8.61 17.33
C GLU A 86 0.82 -7.61 16.16
N ARG A 87 1.13 -6.34 16.43
CA ARG A 87 1.23 -5.31 15.38
C ARG A 87 2.29 -5.66 14.33
N ARG A 88 3.45 -6.15 14.76
CA ARG A 88 4.57 -6.53 13.90
C ARG A 88 4.25 -7.75 13.02
N ALA A 89 3.62 -8.77 13.60
CA ALA A 89 3.10 -9.92 12.85
C ALA A 89 2.07 -9.49 11.81
N GLY A 90 1.11 -8.66 12.20
CA GLY A 90 0.12 -8.08 11.31
C GLY A 90 0.75 -7.34 10.14
N ALA A 91 1.75 -6.50 10.40
CA ALA A 91 2.48 -5.77 9.37
C ALA A 91 3.15 -6.69 8.33
N VAL A 92 3.67 -7.86 8.76
CA VAL A 92 4.21 -8.86 7.82
C VAL A 92 3.10 -9.49 6.99
N PHE A 93 1.95 -9.84 7.59
CA PHE A 93 0.80 -10.35 6.82
C PHE A 93 0.27 -9.32 5.82
N LEU A 94 0.26 -8.04 6.18
CA LEU A 94 -0.08 -6.96 5.26
C LEU A 94 0.90 -6.90 4.09
N ALA A 95 2.21 -6.92 4.35
CA ALA A 95 3.23 -6.92 3.31
C ALA A 95 3.09 -8.15 2.39
N LEU A 96 2.84 -9.34 2.95
CA LEU A 96 2.54 -10.55 2.18
C LEU A 96 1.30 -10.35 1.29
N SER A 97 0.22 -9.79 1.81
CA SER A 97 -1.03 -9.56 1.07
C SER A 97 -0.86 -8.63 -0.14
N ARG A 98 0.11 -7.71 -0.08
CA ARG A 98 0.44 -6.78 -1.17
C ARG A 98 1.50 -7.32 -2.12
N ALA A 99 2.34 -8.24 -1.67
CA ALA A 99 3.45 -8.78 -2.45
C ALA A 99 3.05 -9.95 -3.35
N VAL A 100 2.03 -10.72 -2.95
CA VAL A 100 1.58 -11.92 -3.68
C VAL A 100 0.21 -11.68 -4.33
N PRO A 101 -0.15 -12.42 -5.40
CA PRO A 101 -1.49 -12.34 -5.98
C PRO A 101 -2.58 -12.59 -4.94
N THR A 102 -3.67 -11.81 -4.98
CA THR A 102 -4.77 -11.90 -4.01
C THR A 102 -5.30 -13.33 -3.86
N ALA A 103 -5.46 -14.05 -4.97
CA ALA A 103 -5.92 -15.45 -4.95
C ALA A 103 -4.96 -16.39 -4.20
N VAL A 104 -3.64 -16.16 -4.29
CA VAL A 104 -2.63 -16.93 -3.55
C VAL A 104 -2.73 -16.61 -2.06
N PHE A 105 -2.75 -15.32 -1.70
CA PHE A 105 -2.87 -14.90 -0.30
C PHE A 105 -4.15 -15.43 0.35
N THR A 106 -5.31 -15.23 -0.30
CA THR A 106 -6.61 -15.69 0.21
C THR A 106 -6.64 -17.19 0.42
N ARG A 107 -6.08 -17.99 -0.50
CA ARG A 107 -5.99 -19.44 -0.35
C ARG A 107 -5.15 -19.82 0.87
N VAL A 108 -3.94 -19.26 1.01
CA VAL A 108 -3.07 -19.52 2.17
C VAL A 108 -3.78 -19.16 3.47
N VAL A 109 -4.36 -17.96 3.56
CA VAL A 109 -5.09 -17.50 4.76
C VAL A 109 -6.31 -18.36 5.07
N SER A 110 -7.04 -18.85 4.06
CA SER A 110 -8.20 -19.72 4.26
C SER A 110 -7.87 -21.08 4.87
N GLU A 111 -6.62 -21.53 4.72
CA GLU A 111 -6.10 -22.80 5.24
C GLU A 111 -5.35 -22.63 6.58
N LEU A 112 -5.12 -21.39 7.03
CA LEU A 112 -4.61 -21.11 8.37
C LEU A 112 -5.70 -21.35 9.43
N PRO A 113 -5.33 -21.66 10.69
CA PRO A 113 -6.31 -21.75 11.76
C PRO A 113 -7.01 -20.41 12.03
N GLU A 114 -8.19 -20.47 12.66
CA GLU A 114 -9.08 -19.31 12.84
C GLU A 114 -8.43 -18.15 13.60
N ASP A 115 -7.56 -18.44 14.56
CA ASP A 115 -6.84 -17.43 15.34
C ASP A 115 -5.87 -16.60 14.49
N PHE A 116 -5.19 -17.21 13.51
CA PHE A 116 -4.39 -16.50 12.51
C PHE A 116 -5.27 -15.65 11.59
N ARG A 117 -6.43 -16.17 11.18
CA ARG A 117 -7.35 -15.41 10.33
C ARG A 117 -7.83 -14.14 11.01
N LEU A 118 -8.20 -14.22 12.29
CA LEU A 118 -8.58 -13.05 13.08
C LEU A 118 -7.45 -12.03 13.20
N LEU A 119 -6.19 -12.49 13.33
CA LEU A 119 -5.01 -11.63 13.30
C LEU A 119 -4.88 -10.90 11.95
N VAL A 120 -4.99 -11.63 10.84
CA VAL A 120 -4.91 -11.05 9.49
C VAL A 120 -6.05 -10.08 9.23
N GLU A 121 -7.29 -10.47 9.54
CA GLU A 121 -8.48 -9.64 9.32
C GLU A 121 -8.41 -8.32 10.10
N ARG A 122 -7.93 -8.35 11.35
CA ARG A 122 -7.73 -7.14 12.15
C ARG A 122 -6.73 -6.19 11.49
N THR A 123 -5.60 -6.71 11.02
CA THR A 123 -4.56 -5.88 10.41
C THR A 123 -4.97 -5.36 9.03
N VAL A 124 -5.56 -6.19 8.17
CA VAL A 124 -5.99 -5.77 6.83
C VAL A 124 -7.13 -4.73 6.92
N ALA A 125 -8.03 -4.86 7.90
CA ALA A 125 -9.04 -3.83 8.16
C ALA A 125 -8.43 -2.49 8.59
N GLU A 126 -7.34 -2.53 9.36
CA GLU A 126 -6.62 -1.33 9.82
C GLU A 126 -5.75 -0.69 8.73
N ALA A 127 -5.26 -1.47 7.76
CA ALA A 127 -4.33 -1.03 6.71
C ALA A 127 -5.02 -0.52 5.42
N GLY A 128 -6.35 -0.57 5.37
CA GLY A 128 -7.14 -0.08 4.24
C GLY A 128 -7.22 -1.07 3.06
N PRO A 129 -8.21 -0.88 2.17
CA PRO A 129 -8.40 -1.75 1.00
C PRO A 129 -7.35 -1.48 -0.09
N THR A 130 -6.66 -2.52 -0.58
CA THR A 130 -5.81 -2.39 -1.77
C THR A 130 -6.65 -2.53 -3.04
N LEU A 131 -6.51 -1.59 -3.99
CA LEU A 131 -7.12 -1.70 -5.31
C LEU A 131 -6.12 -2.26 -6.31
N THR A 132 -6.56 -3.24 -7.12
CA THR A 132 -5.81 -3.59 -8.33
C THR A 132 -5.78 -2.40 -9.29
N LEU A 133 -4.80 -2.37 -10.20
CA LEU A 133 -4.75 -1.35 -11.26
C LEU A 133 -6.07 -1.29 -12.04
N GLU A 134 -6.62 -2.45 -12.39
CA GLU A 134 -7.88 -2.53 -13.13
C GLU A 134 -9.06 -1.94 -12.34
N GLU A 135 -9.18 -2.26 -11.05
CA GLU A 135 -10.24 -1.69 -10.21
C GLU A 135 -10.06 -0.18 -10.03
N PHE A 136 -8.83 0.29 -9.83
CA PHE A 136 -8.53 1.71 -9.73
C PHE A 136 -8.95 2.44 -11.00
N LEU A 137 -8.50 1.99 -12.18
CA LEU A 137 -8.83 2.61 -13.46
C LEU A 137 -10.33 2.54 -13.76
N ASN A 138 -11.01 1.43 -13.44
CA ASN A 138 -12.46 1.31 -13.62
C ASN A 138 -13.22 2.31 -12.75
N ARG A 139 -12.79 2.51 -11.49
CA ARG A 139 -13.40 3.50 -10.59
C ARG A 139 -13.16 4.92 -11.06
N VAL A 140 -11.95 5.26 -11.48
CA VAL A 140 -11.63 6.57 -12.07
C VAL A 140 -12.48 6.80 -13.32
N ALA A 141 -12.52 5.85 -14.25
CA ALA A 141 -13.31 5.97 -15.47
C ALA A 141 -14.80 6.24 -15.17
N GLY A 142 -15.39 5.46 -14.27
CA GLY A 142 -16.79 5.61 -13.88
C GLY A 142 -17.10 6.94 -13.20
N ARG A 143 -16.19 7.47 -12.37
CA ARG A 143 -16.33 8.75 -11.67
C ARG A 143 -16.13 9.96 -12.58
N ALA A 144 -15.16 9.86 -13.49
CA ALA A 144 -14.80 10.93 -14.42
C ALA A 144 -15.72 10.98 -15.65
N GLY A 145 -16.46 9.90 -15.93
CA GLY A 145 -17.26 9.77 -17.15
C GLY A 145 -16.40 9.45 -18.39
N LEU A 146 -15.26 8.79 -18.21
CA LEU A 146 -14.33 8.45 -19.28
C LEU A 146 -14.78 7.17 -19.99
N ALA A 147 -14.63 7.15 -21.31
CA ALA A 147 -15.10 6.06 -22.16
C ALA A 147 -14.24 4.79 -22.06
N ASP A 148 -12.98 4.91 -21.65
CA ASP A 148 -12.03 3.80 -21.62
C ASP A 148 -11.00 3.90 -20.49
N LYS A 149 -10.30 2.79 -20.26
CA LYS A 149 -9.23 2.69 -19.26
C LYS A 149 -8.00 3.52 -19.62
N GLN A 150 -7.78 3.84 -20.89
CA GLN A 150 -6.61 4.60 -21.32
C GLN A 150 -6.75 6.08 -20.95
N GLY A 151 -7.95 6.65 -21.08
CA GLY A 151 -8.29 7.96 -20.55
C GLY A 151 -8.16 8.00 -19.03
N ALA A 152 -8.69 6.98 -18.33
CA ALA A 152 -8.57 6.90 -16.89
C ALA A 152 -7.10 6.79 -16.43
N TRP A 153 -6.27 6.09 -17.19
CA TRP A 153 -4.83 6.03 -16.95
C TRP A 153 -4.19 7.40 -17.10
N ARG A 154 -4.40 8.10 -18.22
CA ARG A 154 -3.81 9.43 -18.46
C ARG A 154 -4.22 10.43 -17.39
N ALA A 155 -5.51 10.47 -17.04
CA ALA A 155 -6.01 11.29 -15.94
C ALA A 155 -5.34 10.94 -14.60
N SER A 156 -5.16 9.64 -14.31
CA SER A 156 -4.51 9.19 -13.07
C SER A 156 -3.04 9.57 -13.03
N GLU A 157 -2.29 9.37 -14.11
CA GLU A 157 -0.89 9.80 -14.19
C GLU A 157 -0.75 11.31 -14.03
N ALA A 158 -1.48 12.11 -14.81
CA ALA A 158 -1.38 13.56 -14.76
C ALA A 158 -1.69 14.10 -13.35
N VAL A 159 -2.78 13.64 -12.73
CA VAL A 159 -3.17 14.08 -11.39
C VAL A 159 -2.17 13.63 -10.34
N LEU A 160 -1.70 12.38 -10.37
CA LEU A 160 -0.74 11.87 -9.38
C LEU A 160 0.64 12.49 -9.55
N GLU A 161 1.07 12.80 -10.77
CA GLU A 161 2.32 13.49 -11.04
C GLU A 161 2.29 14.92 -10.49
N THR A 162 1.25 15.70 -10.82
CA THR A 162 1.11 17.05 -10.26
C THR A 162 0.89 17.02 -8.74
N LEU A 163 0.22 15.99 -8.21
CA LEU A 163 0.06 15.81 -6.75
C LEU A 163 1.39 15.54 -6.07
N GLY A 164 2.29 14.77 -6.70
CA GLY A 164 3.64 14.49 -6.19
C GLY A 164 4.45 15.75 -5.90
N GLU A 165 4.25 16.82 -6.68
CA GLU A 165 4.87 18.13 -6.41
C GLU A 165 4.33 18.81 -5.13
N GLN A 166 3.12 18.45 -4.69
CA GLN A 166 2.41 19.13 -3.61
C GLN A 166 2.59 18.48 -2.25
N ILE A 167 3.11 17.26 -2.18
CA ILE A 167 3.16 16.47 -0.94
C ILE A 167 4.60 16.08 -0.60
N SER A 168 4.83 15.73 0.66
CA SER A 168 6.16 15.34 1.10
C SER A 168 6.58 13.97 0.55
N VAL A 169 7.90 13.73 0.47
CA VAL A 169 8.47 12.40 0.15
C VAL A 169 7.93 11.30 1.07
N GLY A 170 7.65 11.62 2.35
CA GLY A 170 7.04 10.69 3.29
C GLY A 170 5.63 10.28 2.86
N GLU A 171 4.80 11.25 2.49
CA GLU A 171 3.43 11.01 2.01
C GLU A 171 3.42 10.22 0.70
N ILE A 172 4.35 10.53 -0.22
CA ILE A 172 4.49 9.78 -1.48
C ILE A 172 4.74 8.32 -1.16
N ARG A 173 5.71 8.02 -0.28
CA ARG A 173 6.02 6.64 0.11
C ARG A 173 4.78 5.93 0.68
N ASP A 174 4.02 6.59 1.54
CA ASP A 174 2.82 6.01 2.14
C ASP A 174 1.74 5.75 1.08
N LEU A 175 1.49 6.68 0.15
CA LEU A 175 0.58 6.45 -0.99
C LEU A 175 1.08 5.35 -1.93
N MET A 176 2.38 5.22 -2.16
CA MET A 176 2.94 4.13 -2.96
C MET A 176 2.68 2.76 -2.35
N GLU A 177 2.42 2.64 -1.05
CA GLU A 177 2.07 1.37 -0.42
C GLU A 177 0.62 0.95 -0.71
N ALA A 178 -0.26 1.92 -0.95
CA ALA A 178 -1.68 1.71 -1.20
C ALA A 178 -2.05 1.67 -2.70
N LEU A 179 -1.30 2.40 -3.53
CA LEU A 179 -1.60 2.55 -4.96
C LEU A 179 -1.01 1.42 -5.82
N PRO A 180 -1.65 1.13 -6.97
CA PRO A 180 -1.06 0.28 -7.99
C PRO A 180 0.34 0.77 -8.38
N THR A 181 1.30 -0.15 -8.41
CA THR A 181 2.73 0.12 -8.68
C THR A 181 2.95 0.97 -9.93
N GLU A 182 2.15 0.71 -10.94
CA GLU A 182 2.19 1.36 -12.23
C GLU A 182 1.93 2.87 -12.12
N LEU A 183 0.99 3.26 -11.25
CA LEU A 183 0.60 4.66 -11.01
C LEU A 183 1.48 5.34 -9.95
N SER A 184 2.06 4.55 -9.03
CA SER A 184 3.00 5.05 -8.00
C SER A 184 4.18 5.82 -8.57
N SER A 185 4.64 5.47 -9.79
CA SER A 185 5.78 6.12 -10.45
C SER A 185 5.53 7.60 -10.77
N ALA A 186 4.27 8.00 -10.99
CA ALA A 186 3.90 9.37 -11.30
C ALA A 186 4.18 10.31 -10.11
N LEU A 187 3.83 9.90 -8.89
CA LEU A 187 4.10 10.67 -7.66
C LEU A 187 5.59 10.98 -7.49
N VAL A 188 6.45 9.99 -7.77
CA VAL A 188 7.90 10.13 -7.65
C VAL A 188 8.43 11.13 -8.68
N ARG A 189 8.00 11.03 -9.94
CA ARG A 189 8.41 11.97 -11.01
C ARG A 189 8.05 13.41 -10.68
N GLY A 190 6.83 13.65 -10.20
CA GLY A 190 6.40 14.99 -9.80
C GLY A 190 7.28 15.59 -8.71
N ASN A 191 7.54 14.82 -7.64
CA ASN A 191 8.40 15.30 -6.55
C ASN A 191 9.86 15.52 -6.97
N GLU A 192 10.41 14.70 -7.88
CA GLU A 192 11.78 14.89 -8.40
C GLU A 192 11.89 16.06 -9.39
N GLY A 193 10.81 16.37 -10.10
CA GLY A 193 10.76 17.45 -11.10
C GLY A 193 10.49 18.85 -10.53
N SER A 194 10.05 18.95 -9.28
CA SER A 194 9.71 20.24 -8.65
C SER A 194 10.90 20.85 -7.91
N ASP A 195 11.29 22.06 -8.31
CA ASP A 195 12.20 22.93 -7.54
C ASP A 195 11.46 23.68 -6.41
N ASN A 196 10.13 23.62 -6.36
CA ASN A 196 9.31 24.34 -5.40
C ASN A 196 9.16 23.55 -4.09
N ALA A 197 8.97 24.27 -2.99
CA ALA A 197 8.58 23.63 -1.74
C ALA A 197 7.19 22.96 -1.91
N PRO A 198 6.97 21.76 -1.36
CA PRO A 198 5.67 21.09 -1.44
C PRO A 198 4.52 21.97 -0.95
N GLY A 199 3.40 21.91 -1.66
CA GLY A 199 2.13 22.56 -1.29
C GLY A 199 2.07 24.06 -1.61
N THR A 200 2.98 24.56 -2.46
CA THR A 200 3.04 25.99 -2.83
C THR A 200 2.34 26.33 -4.14
N THR A 201 1.97 25.34 -4.96
CA THR A 201 1.31 25.57 -6.25
C THR A 201 -0.17 25.92 -6.03
N PRO A 202 -0.68 27.06 -6.52
CA PRO A 202 -2.11 27.38 -6.50
C PRO A 202 -2.96 26.31 -7.19
N LEU A 203 -4.21 26.16 -6.78
CA LEU A 203 -5.11 25.13 -7.33
C LEU A 203 -5.34 25.33 -8.84
N GLU A 204 -5.44 26.58 -9.28
CA GLU A 204 -5.65 26.93 -10.67
C GLU A 204 -4.47 26.50 -11.55
N ASP A 205 -3.25 26.67 -11.04
CA ASP A 205 -2.03 26.25 -11.72
C ASP A 205 -1.91 24.72 -11.74
N PHE A 206 -2.26 24.05 -10.64
CA PHE A 206 -2.36 22.59 -10.59
C PHE A 206 -3.33 22.05 -11.65
N LEU A 207 -4.53 22.62 -11.74
CA LEU A 207 -5.53 22.19 -12.72
C LEU A 207 -5.09 22.50 -14.16
N ALA A 208 -4.36 23.59 -14.38
CA ALA A 208 -3.78 23.91 -15.68
C ALA A 208 -2.68 22.92 -16.09
N LEU A 209 -1.83 22.49 -15.15
CA LEU A 209 -0.81 21.46 -15.38
C LEU A 209 -1.45 20.11 -15.72
N VAL A 210 -2.44 19.67 -14.94
CA VAL A 210 -3.19 18.43 -15.22
C VAL A 210 -3.86 18.48 -16.59
N ALA A 211 -4.52 19.61 -16.91
CA ALA A 211 -5.16 19.80 -18.22
C ALA A 211 -4.17 19.75 -19.38
N LEU A 212 -2.98 20.33 -19.20
CA LEU A 212 -1.89 20.33 -20.18
C LEU A 212 -1.35 18.91 -20.42
N GLU A 213 -1.04 18.19 -19.35
CA GLU A 213 -0.50 16.81 -19.43
C GLU A 213 -1.52 15.82 -20.02
N GLU A 214 -2.79 15.96 -19.67
CA GLU A 214 -3.84 15.08 -20.19
C GLU A 214 -4.31 15.49 -21.61
N GLY A 215 -4.12 16.75 -21.99
CA GLY A 215 -4.59 17.32 -23.27
C GLY A 215 -6.10 17.60 -23.28
N VAL A 216 -6.66 18.04 -22.15
CA VAL A 216 -8.10 18.28 -21.93
C VAL A 216 -8.36 19.72 -21.48
N SER A 217 -9.63 20.11 -21.32
CA SER A 217 -9.99 21.39 -20.72
C SER A 217 -9.78 21.41 -19.20
N VAL A 218 -9.62 22.60 -18.61
CA VAL A 218 -9.49 22.76 -17.14
C VAL A 218 -10.72 22.22 -16.40
N ASP A 219 -11.91 22.35 -16.98
CA ASP A 219 -13.14 21.80 -16.40
C ASP A 219 -13.16 20.26 -16.41
N GLU A 220 -12.57 19.63 -17.45
CA GLU A 220 -12.35 18.18 -17.49
C GLU A 220 -11.31 17.76 -16.45
N ALA A 221 -10.16 18.44 -16.41
CA ALA A 221 -9.11 18.18 -15.44
C ALA A 221 -9.61 18.27 -13.99
N LEU A 222 -10.46 19.25 -13.66
CA LEU A 222 -11.10 19.35 -12.34
C LEU A 222 -11.95 18.12 -12.01
N ARG A 223 -12.78 17.66 -12.95
CA ARG A 223 -13.60 16.45 -12.76
C ARG A 223 -12.72 15.21 -12.59
N HIS A 224 -11.65 15.12 -13.37
CA HIS A 224 -10.73 13.98 -13.34
C HIS A 224 -9.92 13.97 -12.04
N ALA A 225 -9.43 15.12 -11.58
CA ALA A 225 -8.75 15.27 -10.29
C ALA A 225 -9.64 14.84 -9.12
N ARG A 226 -10.91 15.27 -9.10
CA ARG A 226 -11.91 14.81 -8.12
C ARG A 226 -12.11 13.29 -8.18
N ALA A 227 -12.20 12.72 -9.37
CA ALA A 227 -12.40 11.28 -9.57
C ALA A 227 -11.19 10.46 -9.09
N VAL A 228 -9.97 10.92 -9.37
CA VAL A 228 -8.72 10.29 -8.93
C VAL A 228 -8.60 10.38 -7.41
N LEU A 229 -8.75 11.56 -6.80
CA LEU A 229 -8.64 11.71 -5.34
C LEU A 229 -9.73 10.96 -4.58
N ALA A 230 -10.95 10.87 -5.11
CA ALA A 230 -11.99 10.00 -4.55
C ALA A 230 -11.61 8.51 -4.63
N THR A 231 -10.86 8.10 -5.64
CA THR A 231 -10.37 6.71 -5.79
C THR A 231 -9.17 6.44 -4.89
N VAL A 232 -8.26 7.40 -4.72
CA VAL A 232 -7.18 7.36 -3.72
C VAL A 232 -7.79 7.21 -2.33
N ARG A 233 -8.82 7.99 -1.98
CA ARG A 233 -9.54 7.86 -0.70
C ARG A 233 -10.08 6.46 -0.44
N ASP A 234 -10.53 5.77 -1.49
CA ASP A 234 -10.99 4.39 -1.37
C ASP A 234 -9.87 3.35 -1.35
N ALA A 235 -8.62 3.74 -1.59
CA ALA A 235 -7.46 2.86 -1.63
C ALA A 235 -6.59 2.98 -0.36
N VAL A 236 -6.82 4.01 0.45
CA VAL A 236 -6.07 4.28 1.68
C VAL A 236 -6.99 4.23 2.90
N THR A 237 -6.40 4.15 4.09
CA THR A 237 -7.14 4.29 5.34
C THR A 237 -7.68 5.71 5.52
N LYS A 238 -8.69 5.87 6.39
CA LYS A 238 -9.19 7.19 6.78
C LYS A 238 -8.09 8.08 7.37
N LYS A 239 -7.13 7.49 8.09
CA LYS A 239 -6.00 8.20 8.69
C LYS A 239 -5.04 8.68 7.61
N GLU A 240 -4.57 7.80 6.73
CA GLU A 240 -3.67 8.17 5.62
C GLU A 240 -4.31 9.23 4.72
N PHE A 241 -5.61 9.11 4.41
CA PHE A 241 -6.29 10.15 3.64
C PHE A 241 -6.35 11.49 4.39
N HIS A 242 -6.52 11.46 5.71
CA HIS A 242 -6.48 12.67 6.53
C HIS A 242 -5.07 13.30 6.51
N ASP A 243 -4.03 12.48 6.68
CA ASP A 243 -2.62 12.91 6.65
C ASP A 243 -2.28 13.53 5.29
N LEU A 244 -2.68 12.91 4.17
CA LEU A 244 -2.59 13.48 2.82
C LEU A 244 -3.25 14.86 2.72
N THR A 245 -4.54 14.95 3.08
CA THR A 245 -5.29 16.21 2.95
C THR A 245 -4.77 17.31 3.87
N SER A 246 -4.10 16.96 4.98
CA SER A 246 -3.48 17.93 5.89
C SER A 246 -2.28 18.67 5.29
N GLN A 247 -1.66 18.13 4.24
CA GLN A 247 -0.54 18.74 3.51
C GLN A 247 -1.00 19.66 2.37
N LEU A 248 -2.27 19.59 1.99
CA LEU A 248 -2.81 20.36 0.87
C LEU A 248 -3.37 21.72 1.33
N ALA A 249 -3.24 22.73 0.47
CA ALA A 249 -3.85 24.02 0.70
C ALA A 249 -5.39 23.91 0.76
N ARG A 250 -6.02 24.80 1.53
CA ARG A 250 -7.48 24.77 1.77
C ARG A 250 -8.32 24.74 0.49
N SER A 251 -7.90 25.45 -0.56
CA SER A 251 -8.58 25.46 -1.86
C SER A 251 -8.66 24.07 -2.49
N TYR A 252 -7.60 23.25 -2.38
CA TYR A 252 -7.61 21.86 -2.87
C TYR A 252 -8.62 21.03 -2.10
N ILE A 253 -8.71 21.19 -0.79
CA ILE A 253 -9.63 20.42 0.04
C ILE A 253 -11.08 20.77 -0.33
N GLU A 254 -11.40 22.05 -0.47
CA GLU A 254 -12.74 22.51 -0.81
C GLU A 254 -13.18 22.10 -2.22
N GLU A 255 -12.25 22.10 -3.18
CA GLU A 255 -12.57 21.86 -4.59
C GLU A 255 -12.29 20.44 -5.08
N LEU A 256 -11.38 19.68 -4.49
CA LEU A 256 -10.99 18.36 -5.01
C LEU A 256 -11.43 17.20 -4.13
N VAL A 257 -11.59 17.43 -2.82
CA VAL A 257 -11.98 16.38 -1.87
C VAL A 257 -13.51 16.41 -1.73
N PRO A 258 -14.25 15.43 -2.29
CA PRO A 258 -15.69 15.38 -2.10
C PRO A 258 -16.02 15.18 -0.62
N ALA A 259 -17.07 15.88 -0.15
CA ALA A 259 -17.59 15.79 1.21
C ALA A 259 -17.96 14.36 1.64
#